data_AF-A0A086JXM7-F1
#
_entry.id   AF-A0A086JXM7-F1
#
_cell.length_a   1.000
_cell.length_b   1.000
_cell.length_c   1.000
_cell.angle_alpha   90.00
_cell.angle_beta   90.00
_cell.angle_gamma   90.00
#
_symmetry.space_group_name_H-M   'P 1'
#
loop_
_entity.id
_entity.type
_entity.pdbx_description
1 polymer ?
#
loop_
_entity_poly.entity_id
_entity_poly.type
_entity_poly.pdbx_seq_one_letter_code
_entity_poly.pdbx_strand_id
1 'polypeptide(L)'
;MEKGSFLRLAGDLIGKSYADVADEARHTRSHQFRRLLEQRRLPEEPWDDLAVTLFLEELANADSNNHLGNVGVGEREGRIFSGLVARRNFHFSHGIG
;
A
#
# COMPACT_ATOMS: atom_id res chain seq x y z
N MET A 1 8.35 -14.70 18.99
CA MET A 1 7.01 -14.24 19.41
C MET A 1 6.30 -13.71 18.19
N GLU A 2 5.41 -14.49 17.59
CA GLU A 2 4.51 -13.98 16.56
C GLU A 2 3.65 -12.88 17.21
N LYS A 3 3.98 -11.62 16.90
CA LYS A 3 3.06 -10.51 17.17
C LYS A 3 1.76 -10.89 16.47
N GLY A 4 0.65 -10.92 17.21
CA GLY A 4 -0.65 -11.17 16.60
C GLY A 4 -0.86 -10.23 15.41
N SER A 5 -1.45 -10.73 14.33
CA SER A 5 -1.88 -9.90 13.18
C SER A 5 -2.53 -8.61 13.69
N PHE A 6 -2.25 -7.48 13.02
CA PHE A 6 -2.81 -6.16 13.37
C PHE A 6 -4.32 -6.22 13.65
N LEU A 7 -5.06 -6.94 12.80
CA LEU A 7 -6.51 -7.08 12.96
C LEU A 7 -6.90 -7.95 14.15
N ARG A 8 -6.11 -8.97 14.50
CA ARG A 8 -6.33 -9.77 15.70
C ARG A 8 -6.26 -8.91 16.96
N LEU A 9 -5.28 -7.99 17.02
CA LEU A 9 -5.15 -7.05 18.14
C LEU A 9 -6.25 -5.98 18.11
N ALA A 10 -6.62 -5.50 16.93
CA ALA A 10 -7.72 -4.54 16.79
C ALA A 10 -9.06 -5.15 17.24
N GLY A 11 -9.26 -6.47 17.08
CA GLY A 11 -10.46 -7.19 17.52
C GLY A 11 -10.74 -7.10 19.02
N ASP A 12 -9.71 -6.89 19.84
CA ASP A 12 -9.90 -6.64 21.29
C ASP A 12 -10.58 -5.28 21.56
N LEU A 13 -10.54 -4.36 20.59
CA LEU A 13 -11.13 -3.01 20.67
C LEU A 13 -12.45 -2.89 19.91
N ILE A 14 -12.51 -3.45 18.69
CA ILE A 14 -13.67 -3.30 17.78
C ILE A 14 -14.59 -4.52 17.77
N GLY A 15 -14.22 -5.58 18.50
CA GLY A 15 -14.89 -6.87 18.50
C GLY A 15 -14.33 -7.82 17.44
N LYS A 16 -14.19 -9.09 17.82
CA LYS A 16 -13.60 -10.14 16.98
C LYS A 16 -14.30 -10.31 15.63
N SER A 17 -15.63 -10.31 15.61
CA SER A 17 -16.40 -10.47 14.37
C SER A 17 -16.13 -9.34 13.35
N TYR A 18 -15.94 -8.10 13.81
CA TYR A 18 -15.59 -6.99 12.92
C TYR A 18 -14.15 -7.11 12.40
N ALA A 19 -13.23 -7.58 13.24
CA ALA A 19 -11.86 -7.84 12.82
C ALA A 19 -11.77 -8.95 11.76
N ASP A 20 -12.56 -10.02 11.90
CA ASP A 20 -12.60 -11.13 10.94
C ASP A 20 -13.12 -10.65 9.57
N VAL A 21 -14.17 -9.83 9.54
CA VAL A 21 -14.70 -9.23 8.29
C VAL A 21 -13.67 -8.31 7.64
N ALA A 22 -12.94 -7.51 8.45
CA ALA A 22 -11.88 -6.66 7.93
C ALA A 22 -10.73 -7.46 7.32
N ASP A 23 -10.41 -8.63 7.89
CA ASP A 23 -9.34 -9.50 7.39
C ASP A 23 -9.71 -10.13 6.05
N GLU A 24 -10.95 -10.60 5.93
CA GLU A 24 -11.49 -11.10 4.66
C GLU A 24 -11.47 -10.03 3.57
N ALA A 25 -11.93 -8.81 3.88
CA ALA A 25 -11.90 -7.68 2.95
C ALA A 25 -10.46 -7.33 2.48
N ARG A 26 -9.47 -7.41 3.37
CA ARG A 26 -8.06 -7.24 3.00
C ARG A 26 -7.56 -8.37 2.09
N HIS A 27 -7.91 -9.62 2.39
CA HIS A 27 -7.54 -10.75 1.55
C HIS A 27 -8.11 -10.64 0.13
N THR A 28 -9.36 -10.20 -0.02
CA THR A 28 -9.97 -9.97 -1.34
C THR A 28 -9.16 -8.96 -2.16
N ARG A 29 -8.76 -7.82 -1.57
CA ARG A 29 -7.94 -6.80 -2.24
C ARG A 29 -6.55 -7.31 -2.59
N SER A 30 -5.88 -7.99 -1.65
CA SER A 30 -4.58 -8.62 -1.91
C SER A 30 -4.64 -9.62 -3.07
N HIS A 31 -5.73 -10.37 -3.20
CA HIS A 31 -5.93 -11.31 -4.30
C HIS A 31 -6.09 -10.58 -5.65
N GLN A 32 -6.80 -9.45 -5.69
CA GLN A 32 -6.89 -8.60 -6.88
C GLN A 32 -5.49 -8.12 -7.31
N PHE A 33 -4.69 -7.62 -6.38
CA PHE A 33 -3.33 -7.12 -6.64
C PHE A 33 -2.43 -8.22 -7.20
N ARG A 34 -2.45 -9.39 -6.56
CA ARG A 34 -1.71 -10.57 -7.00
C ARG A 34 -2.09 -10.97 -8.42
N ARG A 35 -3.39 -11.06 -8.72
CA ARG A 35 -3.87 -11.41 -10.07
C ARG A 35 -3.38 -10.44 -11.14
N LEU A 36 -3.45 -9.13 -10.88
CA LEU A 36 -2.95 -8.12 -11.82
C LEU A 36 -1.47 -8.33 -12.13
N LEU A 37 -0.64 -8.52 -11.09
CA LEU A 37 0.81 -8.68 -11.24
C LEU A 37 1.20 -10.00 -11.92
N GLU A 38 0.49 -11.09 -11.63
CA GLU A 38 0.72 -12.40 -12.23
C GLU A 38 0.29 -12.44 -13.70
N GLN A 39 -0.92 -11.96 -13.99
CA GLN A 39 -1.52 -12.06 -15.31
C GLN A 39 -1.01 -10.97 -16.26
N ARG A 40 -0.59 -9.80 -15.72
CA ARG A 40 -0.12 -8.62 -16.46
C ARG A 40 -1.11 -8.16 -17.53
N ARG A 41 -2.40 -8.24 -17.20
CA ARG A 41 -3.52 -7.87 -18.05
C ARG A 41 -4.50 -7.04 -17.25
N LEU A 42 -5.28 -6.22 -17.95
CA LEU A 42 -6.36 -5.48 -17.33
C LEU A 42 -7.32 -6.47 -16.63
N PRO A 43 -7.71 -6.24 -15.37
CA PRO A 43 -8.71 -7.07 -14.71
C PRO A 43 -10.02 -7.05 -15.51
N GLU A 44 -10.69 -8.21 -15.58
CA GLU A 44 -12.01 -8.31 -16.22
C GLU A 44 -13.05 -7.50 -15.44
N GLU A 45 -13.00 -7.59 -14.11
CA GLU A 45 -13.84 -6.80 -13.21
C GLU A 45 -13.11 -5.53 -12.76
N PRO A 46 -13.77 -4.35 -12.83
CA PRO A 46 -13.16 -3.10 -12.42
C PRO A 46 -12.89 -3.07 -10.91
N TRP A 47 -11.88 -2.29 -10.53
CA TRP A 47 -11.56 -2.03 -9.12
C TRP A 47 -12.24 -0.75 -8.65
N ASP A 48 -12.58 -0.71 -7.36
CA ASP A 48 -13.00 0.53 -6.72
C ASP A 48 -11.81 1.49 -6.50
N ASP A 49 -12.10 2.78 -6.31
CA ASP A 49 -11.05 3.81 -6.12
C ASP A 49 -10.14 3.50 -4.91
N LEU A 50 -10.70 2.86 -3.87
CA LEU A 50 -9.94 2.45 -2.70
C LEU A 50 -8.93 1.34 -3.04
N ALA A 51 -9.28 0.37 -3.88
CA ALA A 51 -8.39 -0.71 -4.30
C ALA A 51 -7.27 -0.15 -5.18
N VAL A 52 -7.60 0.75 -6.11
CA VAL A 52 -6.59 1.45 -6.92
C VAL A 52 -5.64 2.24 -6.03
N THR A 53 -6.16 3.00 -5.06
CA THR A 53 -5.34 3.80 -4.14
C THR A 53 -4.42 2.91 -3.30
N LEU A 54 -4.96 1.86 -2.66
CA LEU A 54 -4.17 0.93 -1.85
C LEU A 54 -3.10 0.22 -2.68
N PHE A 55 -3.41 -0.16 -3.92
CA PHE A 55 -2.43 -0.76 -4.82
C PHE A 55 -1.27 0.19 -5.13
N LEU A 56 -1.58 1.46 -5.42
CA LEU A 56 -0.56 2.48 -5.65
C LEU A 56 0.27 2.75 -4.39
N GLU A 57 -0.34 2.75 -3.21
CA GLU A 57 0.37 2.92 -1.94
C GLU A 57 1.32 1.74 -1.64
N GLU A 58 0.89 0.50 -1.90
CA GLU A 58 1.75 -0.68 -1.76
C GLU A 58 2.96 -0.61 -2.71
N LEU A 59 2.76 -0.16 -3.94
CA LEU A 59 3.87 0.05 -4.88
C LEU A 59 4.77 1.22 -4.46
N ALA A 60 4.21 2.31 -3.96
CA ALA A 60 4.99 3.46 -3.50
C ALA A 60 5.90 3.10 -2.32
N ASN A 61 5.51 2.14 -1.47
CA ASN A 61 6.36 1.65 -0.39
C ASN A 61 7.64 0.93 -0.88
N ALA A 62 7.72 0.53 -2.15
CA ALA A 62 8.93 -0.04 -2.74
C ALA A 62 9.99 1.01 -3.11
N ASP A 63 9.60 2.29 -3.21
CA ASP A 63 10.53 3.38 -3.47
C ASP A 63 11.32 3.74 -2.20
N SER A 64 12.65 3.82 -2.30
CA SER A 64 13.55 4.09 -1.16
C SER A 64 13.28 5.42 -0.47
N ASN A 65 12.71 6.41 -1.16
CA ASN A 65 12.34 7.70 -0.58
C ASN A 65 11.21 7.58 0.45
N ASN A 66 10.49 6.45 0.48
CA ASN A 66 9.38 6.18 1.40
C ASN A 66 9.75 5.25 2.57
N HIS A 67 10.98 4.70 2.60
CA HIS A 67 11.40 3.82 3.68
C HIS A 67 11.58 4.57 5.00
N LEU A 68 10.96 4.05 6.07
CA LEU A 68 11.17 4.53 7.43
C LEU A 68 12.63 4.32 7.83
N GLY A 69 13.35 5.41 8.09
CA GLY A 69 14.76 5.37 8.48
C GLY A 69 15.76 5.40 7.33
N ASN A 70 15.34 5.71 6.10
CA ASN A 70 16.28 5.97 5.01
C ASN A 70 17.15 7.20 5.32
N VAL A 71 18.46 7.09 5.04
CA VAL A 71 19.42 8.20 5.12
C VAL A 71 19.99 8.43 3.73
N GLY A 72 19.44 9.41 3.02
CA GLY A 72 19.86 9.77 1.67
C GLY A 72 21.01 10.78 1.67
N VAL A 73 22.13 10.45 1.02
CA VAL A 73 23.33 11.30 0.92
C VAL A 73 23.70 11.68 -0.52
N GLY A 74 22.97 11.17 -1.51
CA GLY A 74 23.12 11.51 -2.92
C GLY A 74 22.47 12.82 -3.32
N GLU A 75 22.69 13.20 -4.57
CA GLU A 75 22.13 14.40 -5.20
C GLU A 75 20.66 14.20 -5.62
N ARG A 76 20.24 12.96 -5.88
CA ARG A 76 18.89 12.60 -6.32
C ARG A 76 18.26 11.55 -5.39
N GLU A 77 17.71 12.04 -4.29
CA GLU A 77 17.14 11.22 -3.20
C GLU A 77 15.60 11.19 -3.17
N GLY A 78 14.95 11.71 -4.22
CA GLY A 78 13.48 11.73 -4.25
C GLY A 78 12.83 12.61 -3.18
N ARG A 79 13.58 13.58 -2.62
CA ARG A 79 13.07 14.47 -1.55
C ARG A 79 11.99 15.39 -2.08
N ILE A 80 10.81 15.36 -1.46
CA ILE A 80 9.66 16.20 -1.85
C ILE A 80 9.42 17.29 -0.80
N PHE A 81 9.45 18.56 -1.24
CA PHE A 81 9.23 19.70 -0.34
C PHE A 81 7.76 19.85 0.10
N SER A 82 6.81 19.71 -0.83
CA SER A 82 5.39 19.96 -0.56
C SER A 82 4.61 18.67 -0.36
N GLY A 83 3.93 18.54 0.78
CA GLY A 83 3.02 17.41 1.02
C GLY A 83 1.86 17.32 0.02
N LEU A 84 1.45 18.44 -0.59
CA LEU A 84 0.44 18.42 -1.66
C LEU A 84 1.00 17.75 -2.92
N VAL A 85 2.27 18.01 -3.25
CA VAL A 85 2.95 17.37 -4.38
C VAL A 85 3.19 15.89 -4.10
N ALA A 86 3.56 15.53 -2.88
CA ALA A 86 3.73 14.12 -2.50
C ALA A 86 2.43 13.32 -2.67
N ARG A 87 1.32 13.80 -2.06
CA ARG A 87 0.03 13.11 -2.10
C ARG A 87 -0.56 12.99 -3.50
N ARG A 88 -0.53 14.05 -4.31
CA ARG A 88 -1.11 14.00 -5.68
C ARG A 88 -0.36 13.05 -6.62
N ASN A 89 0.87 12.66 -6.27
CA ASN A 89 1.69 11.70 -7.02
C ASN A 89 1.84 10.36 -6.28
N PHE A 90 1.01 10.08 -5.26
CA PHE A 90 1.06 8.85 -4.46
C PHE A 90 2.45 8.54 -3.89
N HIS A 91 3.27 9.56 -3.63
CA HIS A 91 4.65 9.44 -3.14
C HIS A 91 5.66 8.76 -4.09
N PHE A 92 5.31 8.58 -5.37
CA PHE A 92 6.29 8.23 -6.41
C PHE A 92 7.11 9.46 -6.77
N SER A 93 8.42 9.40 -6.53
CA SER A 93 9.30 10.57 -6.67
C SER A 93 10.47 10.36 -7.64
N HIS A 94 10.85 9.11 -7.91
CA HIS A 94 12.02 8.78 -8.72
C HIS A 94 11.79 8.88 -10.22
N GLY A 95 10.53 8.85 -10.67
CA GLY A 95 10.18 8.75 -12.09
C GLY A 95 10.41 7.34 -12.62
N ILE A 96 10.44 7.20 -13.96
CA ILE A 96 10.71 5.94 -14.66
C ILE A 96 12.02 6.07 -15.45
N GLY A 97 12.80 4.99 -15.55
CA GLY A 97 14.05 4.98 -16.29
C GLY A 97 14.94 3.81 -15.93
#